data_AF-A0A381Q2N9-F1
#
_entry.id   AF-A0A381Q2N9-F1
#
_cell.length_a   1.000
_cell.length_b   1.000
_cell.length_c   1.000
_cell.angle_alpha   90.00
_cell.angle_beta   90.00
_cell.angle_gamma   90.00
#
_symmetry.space_group_name_H-M   'P 1'
#
loop_
_entity.id
_entity.type
_entity.pdbx_description
1 polymer ?
#
loop_
_entity_poly.entity_id
_entity_poly.type
_entity_poly.pdbx_seq_one_letter_code
_entity_poly.pdbx_strand_id
1 'polypeptide(L)'
;KTYWKHIFWMPGVPVILKPLIAPIELLGIFIKPFTLMLRLYANILAGHILLYSLIGLIFIFKNLVGSGLSLVLVFFVSIIELLVALLQAYIFTLLSALYFGFAIQQDDH
;
A
#
# COMPACT_ATOMS: atom_id res chain seq x y z
N LYS A 1 20.29 -19.93 21.60
CA LYS A 1 21.50 -19.18 21.17
C LYS A 1 22.04 -19.61 19.80
N THR A 2 21.78 -20.84 19.33
CA THR A 2 22.21 -21.37 18.02
C THR A 2 21.34 -20.92 16.83
N TYR A 3 20.08 -20.52 17.05
CA TYR A 3 19.15 -20.05 16.00
C TYR A 3 19.56 -18.75 15.30
N TRP A 4 20.24 -17.84 16.00
CA TRP A 4 20.79 -16.60 15.43
C TRP A 4 21.96 -16.85 14.47
N LYS A 5 22.60 -18.03 14.54
CA LYS A 5 23.67 -18.42 13.59
C LYS A 5 23.10 -19.02 12.30
N HIS A 6 21.87 -19.52 12.30
CA HIS A 6 21.27 -20.20 11.15
C HIS A 6 20.57 -19.23 10.18
N ILE A 7 20.01 -18.13 10.67
CA ILE A 7 19.49 -17.03 9.81
C ILE A 7 20.59 -16.43 8.90
N PHE A 8 21.86 -16.69 9.26
CA PHE A 8 23.01 -16.19 8.55
C PHE A 8 23.41 -17.03 7.33
N TRP A 9 22.98 -18.29 7.23
CA TRP A 9 23.59 -19.23 6.28
C TRP A 9 22.74 -19.53 5.04
N MET A 10 22.43 -18.50 4.25
CA MET A 10 22.25 -18.69 2.79
C MET A 10 23.62 -18.80 2.11
N PRO A 11 23.93 -19.88 1.37
CA PRO A 11 25.19 -19.98 0.62
C PRO A 11 25.17 -18.93 -0.50
N GLY A 12 26.03 -17.91 -0.41
CA GLY A 12 26.28 -16.96 -1.50
C GLY A 12 26.28 -15.46 -1.19
N VAL A 13 25.80 -15.00 -0.01
CA VAL A 13 25.76 -13.56 0.32
C VAL A 13 26.56 -13.26 1.59
N PRO A 14 27.46 -12.25 1.59
CA PRO A 14 28.36 -11.95 2.70
C PRO A 14 27.60 -11.63 4.00
N VAL A 15 27.71 -12.55 4.97
CA VAL A 15 28.39 -12.41 6.28
C VAL A 15 28.01 -11.24 7.22
N ILE A 16 27.76 -10.07 6.67
CA ILE A 16 27.70 -8.79 7.41
C ILE A 16 26.47 -7.99 6.95
N LEU A 17 26.01 -8.20 5.72
CA LEU A 17 24.90 -7.44 5.14
C LEU A 17 23.53 -8.11 5.34
N LYS A 18 23.50 -9.44 5.55
CA LYS A 18 22.27 -10.22 5.82
C LYS A 18 21.41 -9.74 7.00
N PRO A 19 21.97 -9.41 8.19
CA PRO A 19 21.17 -8.95 9.33
C PRO A 19 20.73 -7.49 9.18
N LEU A 20 21.27 -6.74 8.21
CA LEU A 20 20.78 -5.41 7.84
C LEU A 20 19.65 -5.50 6.80
N ILE A 21 19.77 -6.42 5.84
CA ILE A 21 18.76 -6.64 4.79
C ILE A 21 17.54 -7.40 5.34
N ALA A 22 17.71 -8.41 6.21
CA ALA A 22 16.58 -9.21 6.71
C ALA A 22 15.52 -8.39 7.47
N PRO A 23 15.87 -7.44 8.37
CA PRO A 23 14.89 -6.52 8.96
C PRO A 23 14.28 -5.59 7.91
N ILE A 24 15.05 -5.15 6.91
CA ILE A 24 14.56 -4.23 5.88
C ILE A 24 13.57 -4.92 4.93
N GLU A 25 13.77 -6.21 4.65
CA GLU A 25 12.90 -7.03 3.84
C GLU A 25 11.63 -7.39 4.63
N LEU A 26 11.76 -7.77 5.91
CA LEU A 26 10.63 -8.00 6.81
C LEU A 26 9.79 -6.73 7.03
N LEU A 27 10.45 -5.58 7.24
CA LEU A 27 9.77 -4.29 7.31
C LEU A 27 9.13 -3.94 5.96
N GLY A 28 9.81 -4.18 4.84
CA GLY A 28 9.28 -3.96 3.49
C GLY A 28 8.02 -4.76 3.19
N ILE A 29 7.91 -5.98 3.73
CA ILE A 29 6.71 -6.83 3.65
C ILE A 29 5.52 -6.21 4.37
N PHE A 30 5.74 -5.58 5.52
CA PHE A 30 4.68 -4.90 6.27
C PHE A 30 4.37 -3.51 5.71
N ILE A 31 5.38 -2.79 5.24
CA ILE A 31 5.27 -1.43 4.72
C ILE A 31 4.48 -1.42 3.41
N LYS A 32 4.63 -2.44 2.54
CA LYS A 32 3.86 -2.56 1.29
C LYS A 32 2.33 -2.54 1.51
N PRO A 33 1.72 -3.45 2.30
CA PRO A 33 0.29 -3.43 2.60
C PRO A 33 -0.12 -2.23 3.47
N PHE A 34 0.75 -1.73 4.34
CA PHE A 34 0.45 -0.51 5.09
C PHE A 34 0.31 0.72 4.19
N THR A 35 1.18 0.85 3.19
CA THR A 35 1.13 1.92 2.19
C THR A 35 -0.13 1.83 1.32
N LEU A 36 -0.61 0.62 1.06
CA LEU A 36 -1.90 0.35 0.40
C LEU A 36 -3.09 0.91 1.16
N MET A 37 -3.16 0.58 2.44
CA MET A 37 -4.25 0.99 3.33
C MET A 37 -4.28 2.52 3.46
N LEU A 38 -3.11 3.14 3.63
CA LEU A 38 -2.96 4.59 3.62
C LEU A 38 -3.38 5.23 2.30
N ARG A 39 -3.14 4.57 1.16
CA ARG A 39 -3.51 5.09 -0.16
C ARG A 39 -5.02 5.08 -0.37
N LEU A 40 -5.71 3.98 -0.04
CA LEU A 40 -7.17 3.94 -0.09
C LEU A 40 -7.79 4.97 0.88
N TYR A 41 -7.23 5.09 2.08
CA TYR A 41 -7.66 6.09 3.05
C TYR A 41 -7.49 7.51 2.50
N ALA A 42 -6.32 7.87 1.98
CA ALA A 42 -6.08 9.18 1.39
C ALA A 42 -7.05 9.52 0.25
N ASN A 43 -7.40 8.53 -0.58
CA ASN A 43 -8.33 8.70 -1.70
C ASN A 43 -9.77 8.99 -1.24
N ILE A 44 -10.28 8.23 -0.26
CA ILE A 44 -11.60 8.49 0.34
C ILE A 44 -11.62 9.84 1.08
N LEU A 45 -10.53 10.18 1.75
CA LEU A 45 -10.37 11.45 2.46
C LEU A 45 -10.31 12.64 1.48
N ALA A 46 -9.60 12.52 0.35
CA ALA A 46 -9.54 13.55 -0.68
C ALA A 46 -10.92 13.87 -1.26
N GLY A 47 -11.73 12.85 -1.57
CA GLY A 47 -13.10 13.05 -2.03
C GLY A 47 -13.97 13.79 -1.01
N HIS A 48 -13.84 13.43 0.28
CA HIS A 48 -14.60 14.08 1.36
C HIS A 48 -14.14 15.53 1.61
N ILE A 49 -12.82 15.78 1.62
CA ILE A 49 -12.23 17.12 1.76
C ILE A 49 -12.68 18.01 0.60
N LEU A 50 -12.74 17.48 -0.62
CA LEU A 50 -13.23 18.24 -1.78
C LEU A 50 -14.71 18.57 -1.66
N LEU A 51 -15.55 17.65 -1.19
CA LEU A 51 -16.97 17.92 -0.90
C LEU A 51 -17.14 19.05 0.12
N TYR A 52 -16.37 19.02 1.22
CA TYR A 52 -16.39 20.09 2.21
C TYR A 52 -15.88 21.42 1.64
N SER A 53 -14.81 21.39 0.83
CA SER A 53 -14.28 22.57 0.14
C SER A 53 -15.31 23.18 -0.81
N LEU A 54 -16.11 22.34 -1.46
CA LEU A 54 -17.13 22.74 -2.43
C LEU A 54 -18.32 23.44 -1.78
N ILE A 55 -18.81 22.87 -0.68
CA ILE A 55 -19.86 23.47 0.15
C ILE A 55 -19.39 24.82 0.71
N GLY A 56 -18.13 24.90 1.18
CA GLY A 56 -17.53 26.14 1.63
C GLY A 56 -17.44 27.21 0.52
N LEU A 57 -17.07 26.81 -0.70
CA LEU A 57 -16.95 27.73 -1.84
C LEU A 57 -18.32 28.26 -2.32
N ILE A 58 -19.37 27.43 -2.32
CA ILE A 58 -20.74 27.85 -2.67
C ILE A 58 -21.22 28.94 -1.71
N PHE A 59 -20.89 28.81 -0.41
CA PHE A 59 -21.28 29.79 0.60
C PHE A 59 -20.58 31.14 0.42
N ILE A 60 -19.34 31.15 -0.09
CA ILE A 60 -18.53 32.36 -0.26
C ILE A 60 -18.76 33.04 -1.62
N PHE A 61 -18.81 32.27 -2.71
CA PHE A 61 -18.81 32.82 -4.08
C PHE A 61 -20.19 32.86 -4.75
N LYS A 62 -21.22 32.18 -4.19
CA LYS A 62 -22.55 32.02 -4.81
C LYS A 62 -22.55 31.50 -6.26
N ASN A 63 -21.45 30.94 -6.75
CA ASN A 63 -21.29 30.53 -8.14
C ASN A 63 -21.24 28.99 -8.25
N LEU A 64 -22.33 28.41 -8.77
CA LEU A 64 -22.63 26.98 -8.74
C LEU A 64 -21.86 26.17 -9.83
N VAL A 65 -21.38 26.86 -10.87
CA VAL A 65 -20.89 26.20 -12.11
C VAL A 65 -19.50 25.58 -11.93
N GLY A 66 -18.58 26.23 -11.21
CA GLY A 66 -17.25 25.67 -10.94
C GLY A 66 -17.28 24.44 -10.01
N SER A 67 -18.37 24.31 -9.25
CA SER A 67 -18.56 23.26 -8.27
C SER A 67 -18.88 21.90 -8.92
N GLY A 68 -19.79 21.88 -9.90
CA GLY A 68 -20.21 20.65 -10.58
C GLY A 68 -19.10 20.01 -11.41
N LEU A 69 -18.23 20.81 -12.05
CA LEU A 69 -17.14 20.30 -12.88
C LEU A 69 -16.07 19.56 -12.04
N SER A 70 -15.74 20.09 -10.85
CA SER A 70 -14.79 19.46 -9.94
C SER A 70 -15.34 18.14 -9.37
N LEU A 71 -16.64 18.06 -9.11
CA LEU A 71 -17.30 16.84 -8.65
C LEU A 71 -17.17 15.68 -9.66
N VAL A 72 -17.40 15.96 -10.95
CA VAL A 72 -17.31 14.95 -12.03
C VAL A 72 -15.89 14.41 -12.18
N LEU A 73 -14.88 15.28 -12.12
CA LEU A 73 -13.47 14.85 -12.19
C LEU A 73 -13.10 13.94 -11.02
N VAL A 74 -13.50 14.29 -9.79
CA VAL A 74 -13.25 13.47 -8.60
C VAL A 74 -13.93 12.11 -8.70
N PHE A 75 -15.18 12.08 -9.19
CA PHE A 75 -15.92 10.85 -9.39
C PHE A 75 -15.20 9.90 -10.37
N PHE A 76 -14.69 10.44 -11.48
CA PHE A 76 -13.95 9.66 -12.47
C PHE A 76 -12.62 9.12 -11.93
N VAL A 77 -11.86 9.95 -11.19
CA VAL A 77 -10.61 9.55 -10.55
C VAL A 77 -10.87 8.47 -9.49
N SER A 78 -11.95 8.58 -8.71
CA SER A 78 -12.32 7.59 -7.69
C SER A 78 -12.59 6.19 -8.27
N ILE A 79 -13.15 6.10 -9.49
CA ILE A 79 -13.31 4.82 -10.20
C ILE A 79 -11.96 4.21 -10.57
N ILE A 80 -11.02 5.01 -11.06
CA ILE A 80 -9.66 4.56 -11.38
C ILE A 80 -8.95 4.11 -10.10
N GLU A 81 -9.15 4.81 -8.99
CA GLU A 81 -8.59 4.45 -7.68
C GLU A 81 -9.16 3.14 -7.14
N LEU A 82 -10.45 2.86 -7.36
CA LEU A 82 -11.07 1.58 -7.00
C LEU A 82 -10.44 0.41 -7.78
N LEU A 83 -10.16 0.60 -9.07
CA LEU A 83 -9.44 -0.38 -9.89
C LEU A 83 -8.02 -0.62 -9.35
N VAL A 84 -7.30 0.44 -9.00
CA VAL A 84 -5.96 0.34 -8.39
C VAL A 84 -6.02 -0.36 -7.03
N ALA A 85 -7.07 -0.13 -6.23
CA ALA A 85 -7.26 -0.78 -4.94
C ALA A 85 -7.45 -2.30 -5.07
N LEU A 86 -8.23 -2.76 -6.06
CA LEU A 86 -8.36 -4.19 -6.37
C LEU A 86 -7.02 -4.81 -6.81
N LEU A 87 -6.28 -4.12 -7.67
CA LEU A 87 -4.97 -4.58 -8.12
C LEU A 87 -3.98 -4.67 -6.96
N GLN A 88 -4.13 -3.79 -5.97
CA GLN A 88 -3.31 -3.78 -4.77
C GLN A 88 -3.63 -4.95 -3.82
N ALA A 89 -4.91 -5.26 -3.60
CA ALA A 89 -5.31 -6.45 -2.86
C ALA A 89 -4.77 -7.74 -3.54
N TYR A 90 -4.76 -7.78 -4.88
CA TYR A 90 -4.18 -8.89 -5.64
C TYR A 90 -2.66 -9.06 -5.39
N ILE A 91 -1.88 -7.97 -5.48
CA ILE A 91 -0.44 -8.01 -5.20
C ILE A 91 -0.17 -8.47 -3.77
N PHE A 92 -1.00 -8.09 -2.80
CA PHE A 92 -0.87 -8.53 -1.41
C PHE A 92 -1.08 -10.05 -1.26
N THR A 93 -2.13 -10.60 -1.89
CA THR A 93 -2.40 -12.04 -1.86
C THR A 93 -1.29 -12.81 -2.57
N LEU A 94 -0.79 -12.31 -3.70
CA LEU A 94 0.32 -12.93 -4.43
C LEU A 94 1.61 -12.93 -3.62
N LEU A 95 1.92 -11.80 -2.97
CA LEU A 95 3.10 -11.68 -2.13
C LEU A 95 3.00 -12.60 -0.89
N SER A 96 1.82 -12.70 -0.28
CA SER A 96 1.56 -13.63 0.83
C SER A 96 1.71 -15.09 0.39
N ALA A 97 1.13 -15.46 -0.75
CA ALA A 97 1.27 -16.80 -1.31
C ALA A 97 2.73 -17.15 -1.64
N LEU A 98 3.49 -16.19 -2.16
CA LEU A 98 4.92 -16.34 -2.41
C LEU A 98 5.70 -16.54 -1.11
N TYR A 99 5.38 -15.81 -0.04
CA TYR A 99 6.00 -16.02 1.27
C TYR A 99 5.65 -17.35 1.90
N PHE A 100 4.39 -17.77 1.83
CA PHE A 100 3.99 -19.11 2.27
C PHE A 100 4.71 -20.19 1.45
N GLY A 101 4.84 -20.00 0.13
CA GLY A 101 5.63 -20.88 -0.73
C GLY A 101 7.09 -20.97 -0.32
N PHE A 102 7.75 -19.83 -0.07
CA PHE A 102 9.14 -19.80 0.41
C PHE A 102 9.33 -20.34 1.83
N ALA A 103 8.31 -20.25 2.69
CA ALA A 103 8.34 -20.82 4.04
C ALA A 103 8.18 -22.35 4.00
N ILE A 104 7.26 -22.87 3.18
CA ILE A 104 7.03 -24.31 3.01
C ILE A 104 8.25 -25.00 2.39
N GLN A 105 8.92 -24.35 1.43
CA GLN A 105 10.12 -24.91 0.79
C GLN A 105 11.35 -24.98 1.73
N GLN A 106 11.28 -24.38 2.92
CA GLN A 106 12.33 -24.44 3.95
C GLN A 106 12.12 -25.56 4.98
N ASP A 107 10.97 -26.25 4.99
CA ASP A 107 10.67 -27.35 5.93
C ASP A 107 11.10 -28.74 5.40
N ASP A 108 11.52 -28.86 4.12
CA ASP A 108 11.93 -30.13 3.49
C ASP A 108 13.46 -30.39 3.50
N HIS A 109 14.26 -29.63 4.28
CA HIS A 109 15.70 -29.90 4.49
C HIS A 109 16.18 -29.69 5.92
#